data_AF-T1AYQ3-F1
#
_entry.id   AF-T1AYQ3-F1
#
_cell.length_a   1.000
_cell.length_b   1.000
_cell.length_c   1.000
_cell.angle_alpha   90.00
_cell.angle_beta   90.00
_cell.angle_gamma   90.00
#
_symmetry.space_group_name_H-M   'P 1'
#
loop_
_entity.id
_entity.type
_entity.pdbx_description
1 polymer ?
#
loop_
_entity_poly.entity_id
_entity_poly.type
_entity_poly.pdbx_seq_one_letter_code
_entity_poly.pdbx_strand_id
1 'polypeptide(L)'
;MIDAATLDERLPQLQCRQCGYAGCAPYAEAMTHSGAPINLCRPGGRDTLAALAAILGVDPSAYRVPEPDPPQRARIDPTSCI
;
A
#
# COMPACT_ATOMS: atom_id res chain seq x y z
N MET A 1 2.59 18.75 -11.98
CA MET A 1 1.34 18.21 -11.40
C MET A 1 1.57 16.73 -11.27
N ILE A 2 1.60 16.18 -10.06
CA ILE A 2 1.88 14.75 -9.86
C ILE A 2 0.61 13.97 -10.26
N ASP A 3 0.77 13.01 -11.15
CA ASP A 3 -0.33 12.18 -11.66
C ASP A 3 -0.58 10.99 -10.72
N ALA A 4 -1.87 10.71 -10.46
CA ALA A 4 -2.28 9.57 -9.64
C ALA A 4 -1.90 8.25 -10.30
N ALA A 5 -1.87 8.17 -11.63
CA ALA A 5 -1.47 6.97 -12.34
C ALA A 5 -0.02 6.55 -12.03
N THR A 6 0.91 7.51 -11.94
CA THR A 6 2.32 7.22 -11.60
C THR A 6 2.48 6.66 -10.19
N LEU A 7 1.64 7.10 -9.25
CA LEU A 7 1.62 6.57 -7.88
C LEU A 7 1.01 5.17 -7.85
N ASP A 8 -0.07 4.93 -8.61
CA ASP A 8 -0.72 3.63 -8.73
C ASP A 8 0.26 2.57 -9.26
N GLU A 9 1.04 2.89 -10.31
CA GLU A 9 2.08 2.00 -10.86
C GLU A 9 3.16 1.58 -9.85
N ARG A 10 3.37 2.34 -8.77
CA ARG A 10 4.32 1.99 -7.69
C ARG A 10 3.68 1.19 -6.57
N LEU A 11 2.36 1.10 -6.51
CA LEU A 11 1.68 0.22 -5.57
C LEU A 11 1.83 -1.24 -6.01
N PRO A 12 1.79 -2.19 -5.07
CA PRO A 12 1.98 -3.62 -5.38
C PRO A 12 0.82 -4.26 -6.17
N GLN A 13 -0.19 -3.48 -6.58
CA GLN A 13 -1.32 -3.92 -7.42
C GLN A 13 -2.11 -5.14 -6.90
N LEU A 14 -2.03 -5.42 -5.59
CA LEU A 14 -2.71 -6.58 -4.97
C LEU A 14 -4.21 -6.39 -4.76
N GLN A 15 -4.72 -5.16 -4.89
CA GLN A 15 -6.13 -4.82 -4.63
C GLN A 15 -6.66 -5.35 -3.27
N CYS A 16 -5.76 -5.46 -2.28
CA CYS A 16 -6.04 -6.11 -1.00
C CYS A 16 -6.92 -5.28 -0.05
N ARG A 17 -7.07 -3.97 -0.31
CA ARG A 17 -7.88 -3.01 0.47
C ARG A 17 -7.48 -2.84 1.95
N GLN A 18 -6.32 -3.35 2.36
CA GLN A 18 -5.83 -3.24 3.75
C GLN A 18 -5.47 -1.81 4.17
N CYS A 19 -5.32 -0.90 3.20
CA CYS A 19 -5.10 0.53 3.40
C CYS A 19 -6.41 1.32 3.66
N GLY A 20 -7.58 0.68 3.56
CA GLY A 20 -8.90 1.33 3.75
C GLY A 20 -9.52 1.92 2.48
N TYR A 21 -8.82 1.86 1.35
CA TYR A 21 -9.33 2.29 0.04
C TYR A 21 -9.87 1.12 -0.77
N ALA A 22 -10.76 1.39 -1.73
CA ALA A 22 -11.39 0.37 -2.56
C ALA A 22 -10.41 -0.38 -3.48
N GLY A 23 -9.21 0.15 -3.70
CA GLY A 23 -8.15 -0.43 -4.54
C GLY A 23 -6.89 0.44 -4.52
N CYS A 24 -5.93 0.09 -5.38
CA CYS A 24 -4.68 0.84 -5.54
C CYS A 24 -4.88 2.22 -6.17
N ALA A 25 -5.61 2.31 -7.28
CA ALA A 25 -5.95 3.59 -7.95
C ALA A 25 -6.61 4.63 -7.03
N PRO A 26 -7.71 4.33 -6.29
CA PRO A 26 -8.32 5.33 -5.39
C PRO A 26 -7.41 5.70 -4.21
N TYR A 27 -6.47 4.83 -3.83
CA TYR A 27 -5.47 5.20 -2.83
C TYR A 27 -4.46 6.21 -3.40
N ALA A 28 -3.99 6.00 -4.64
CA ALA A 28 -3.11 6.92 -5.34
C ALA A 28 -3.77 8.29 -5.57
N GLU A 29 -5.05 8.32 -5.97
CA GLU A 29 -5.84 9.55 -6.09
C GLU A 29 -5.97 10.27 -4.75
N ALA A 30 -6.18 9.54 -3.65
CA ALA A 30 -6.27 10.15 -2.33
C ALA A 30 -4.95 10.81 -1.90
N MET A 31 -3.80 10.29 -2.34
CA MET A 31 -2.50 10.93 -2.08
C MET A 31 -2.37 12.27 -2.82
N THR A 32 -2.81 12.34 -4.08
CA THR A 32 -2.68 13.56 -4.91
C THR A 32 -3.73 14.60 -4.57
N HIS A 33 -4.99 14.20 -4.34
CA HIS A 33 -6.11 15.11 -4.16
C HIS A 33 -6.41 15.44 -2.70
N SER A 34 -6.27 14.46 -1.80
CA SER A 34 -6.70 14.59 -0.39
C SER A 34 -5.54 14.62 0.59
N GLY A 35 -4.29 14.44 0.12
CA GLY A 35 -3.11 14.39 0.98
C GLY A 35 -3.08 13.16 1.90
N ALA A 36 -3.63 12.03 1.44
CA ALA A 36 -3.65 10.80 2.22
C ALA A 36 -2.22 10.34 2.63
N PRO A 37 -2.05 9.73 3.82
CA PRO A 37 -0.76 9.19 4.23
C PRO A 37 -0.24 8.10 3.28
N ILE A 38 1.04 8.15 2.95
CA ILE A 38 1.69 7.27 1.96
C ILE A 38 2.18 5.93 2.56
N ASN A 39 2.00 5.73 3.86
CA ASN A 39 2.45 4.58 4.64
C ASN A 39 1.34 3.56 4.95
N LEU A 40 0.18 3.66 4.30
CA LEU A 40 -0.98 2.78 4.57
C LEU A 40 -0.91 1.45 3.80
N CYS A 41 -0.02 1.35 2.81
CA CYS A 41 0.18 0.11 2.05
C CYS A 41 0.94 -0.94 2.88
N ARG A 42 0.23 -1.69 3.71
CA ARG A 42 0.79 -2.81 4.51
C ARG A 42 1.60 -3.83 3.70
N PRO A 43 1.09 -4.41 2.59
CA PRO A 43 1.85 -5.41 1.85
C PRO A 43 3.06 -4.83 1.10
N GLY A 44 3.03 -3.54 0.75
CA GLY A 44 4.13 -2.85 0.08
C GLY A 44 5.24 -2.41 1.01
N GLY A 45 4.92 -2.22 2.30
CA GLY A 45 5.90 -1.95 3.34
C GLY A 45 6.78 -0.73 3.05
N ARG A 46 8.05 -0.85 3.43
CA ARG A 46 9.05 0.24 3.33
C ARG A 46 9.44 0.56 1.89
N ASP A 47 9.45 -0.45 1.02
CA ASP A 47 9.87 -0.28 -0.38
C ASP A 47 8.85 0.56 -1.14
N THR A 48 7.55 0.26 -0.98
CA THR A 48 6.48 1.08 -1.55
C THR A 48 6.48 2.49 -0.94
N LEU A 49 6.67 2.63 0.37
CA LEU A 49 6.79 3.95 1.00
C LEU A 49 7.90 4.80 0.37
N ALA A 50 9.09 4.21 0.21
CA ALA A 50 10.24 4.91 -0.38
C ALA A 50 9.99 5.33 -1.84
N ALA A 51 9.37 4.46 -2.63
CA ALA A 51 9.00 4.77 -4.02
C ALA A 51 7.98 5.91 -4.12
N LEU A 52 6.95 5.89 -3.27
CA LEU A 52 5.93 6.95 -3.21
C LEU A 52 6.53 8.27 -2.73
N ALA A 53 7.37 8.23 -1.69
CA ALA A 53 8.04 9.41 -1.14
C ALA A 53 8.96 10.10 -2.17
N ALA A 54 9.68 9.32 -2.97
CA ALA A 54 10.51 9.84 -4.07
C ALA A 54 9.70 10.57 -5.14
N ILE A 55 8.49 10.09 -5.46
CA ILE A 55 7.59 10.74 -6.43
C ILE A 55 7.00 12.02 -5.85
N LEU A 56 6.58 11.99 -4.58
CA LEU A 56 5.92 13.11 -3.90
C LEU A 56 6.91 14.15 -3.37
N GLY A 57 8.22 13.86 -3.38
CA GLY A 57 9.26 14.74 -2.87
C GLY A 57 9.21 14.94 -1.35
N VAL A 58 8.75 13.93 -0.61
CA VAL A 58 8.65 13.97 0.87
C VAL A 58 9.69 13.06 1.51
N ASP A 59 10.04 13.33 2.76
CA ASP A 59 10.96 12.47 3.52
C ASP A 59 10.23 11.21 4.03
N PRO A 60 10.61 9.99 3.59
CA PRO A 60 9.99 8.76 4.07
C PRO A 60 10.27 8.48 5.56
N SER A 61 11.30 9.07 6.16
CA SER A 61 11.67 8.83 7.56
C SER A 61 10.62 9.35 8.56
N ALA A 62 9.81 10.32 8.13
CA ALA A 62 8.70 10.88 8.90
C ALA A 62 7.54 9.90 9.08
N TYR A 63 7.50 8.80 8.31
CA TYR A 63 6.38 7.86 8.31
C TYR A 63 6.75 6.55 9.01
N ARG A 64 5.90 6.12 9.94
CA ARG A 64 5.99 4.79 10.55
C ARG A 64 5.36 3.76 9.62
N VAL A 65 6.11 2.73 9.24
CA VAL A 65 5.60 1.55 8.55
C VAL A 65 5.31 0.46 9.58
N PRO A 66 4.10 -0.13 9.61
CA PRO A 66 3.82 -1.28 10.46
C PRO A 66 4.77 -2.43 10.11
N GLU A 67 5.28 -3.12 11.14
CA GLU A 67 6.03 -4.35 10.91
C GLU A 67 5.09 -5.44 10.37
N PRO A 68 5.58 -6.32 9.48
CA PRO A 68 4.79 -7.45 9.02
C PRO A 68 4.41 -8.36 10.19
N ASP A 69 3.21 -8.92 10.14
CA ASP A 69 2.79 -9.92 11.12
C ASP A 69 3.74 -11.13 11.11
N PRO A 70 3.98 -11.77 12.26
CA PRO A 70 4.81 -12.97 12.32
C PRO A 70 4.21 -14.09 11.47
N PRO A 71 5.05 -14.97 10.90
CA PRO A 71 4.57 -16.05 10.05
C PRO A 71 3.60 -16.96 10.82
N GLN A 72 2.46 -17.25 10.21
CA GLN A 72 1.44 -18.15 10.75
C GLN A 72 1.40 -19.47 9.97
N ARG A 73 1.05 -20.57 10.64
CA ARG A 73 0.82 -21.85 9.96
C ARG A 73 -0.60 -21.88 9.40
N ALA A 74 -0.73 -22.00 8.08
CA ALA A 74 -2.01 -22.28 7.44
C ALA A 74 -2.40 -23.75 7.67
N ARG A 75 -3.63 -24.01 8.15
CA ARG A 75 -4.24 -25.35 8.13
C ARG A 75 -5.16 -25.43 6.92
N ILE A 76 -4.85 -26.34 5.99
CA ILE A 76 -5.71 -26.63 4.83
C ILE A 76 -6.70 -27.72 5.24
N ASP A 77 -8.00 -27.46 5.04
CA ASP A 77 -9.06 -28.45 5.23
C ASP A 77 -9.63 -28.89 3.88
N PRO A 78 -9.22 -30.05 3.33
CA PRO A 78 -9.61 -30.46 1.99
C PRO A 78 -11.12 -30.73 1.86
N THR A 79 -11.83 -30.95 2.97
CA THR A 79 -13.30 -31.14 2.95
C THR A 79 -14.07 -29.83 2.79
N SER A 80 -13.42 -28.69 3.04
CA SER A 80 -14.00 -27.35 2.91
C SER A 80 -13.76 -26.70 1.54
N CYS A 81 -12.97 -27.34 0.68
CA CYS A 81 -12.73 -26.86 -0.68
C CYS A 81 -14.01 -27.03 -1.52
N ILE A 82 -14.42 -25.97 -2.23
CA ILE A 82 -15.53 -25.99 -3.20
C ILE A 82 -15.09 -26.41 -4.60
#